data_AF-A0A357CWX8-F1
#
_entry.id   AF-A0A357CWX8-F1
#
_cell.length_a   1.000
_cell.length_b   1.000
_cell.length_c   1.000
_cell.angle_alpha   90.00
_cell.angle_beta   90.00
_cell.angle_gamma   90.00
#
_symmetry.space_group_name_H-M   'P 1'
#
loop_
_entity.id
_entity.type
_entity.pdbx_description
1 polymer ?
#
loop_
_entity_poly.entity_id
_entity_poly.type
_entity_poly.pdbx_seq_one_letter_code
_entity_poly.pdbx_strand_id
1 'polypeptide(L)'
;EQIKEIGFCSGVENYSRVLSGRAPGSTPYTLMDYFPKDYIMFIDESHVTVPQVRGMSGGDYSRKKNLIDYGFRLPSAYDNRPLRFDEFNDKRGQTIYVSATPNEYEKNLSKQIVEQIIRPTGL
;
A
#
# COMPACT_ATOMS: atom_id res chain seq x y z
N GLU A 1 25.21 16.56 0.75
CA GLU A 1 25.78 17.43 1.80
C GLU A 1 25.03 17.23 3.11
N GLN A 2 23.76 17.65 3.21
CA GLN A 2 22.92 17.48 4.42
C GLN A 2 22.92 16.07 5.05
N ILE A 3 22.74 15.00 4.27
CA ILE A 3 22.78 13.62 4.81
C ILE A 3 24.14 13.30 5.49
N LYS A 4 25.25 13.82 4.96
CA LYS A 4 26.59 13.59 5.55
C LYS A 4 26.79 14.40 6.85
N GLU A 5 26.20 15.58 6.93
CA GLU A 5 26.41 16.51 8.06
C GLU A 5 25.46 16.26 9.22
N ILE A 6 24.17 16.03 8.93
CA ILE A 6 23.10 15.96 9.94
C ILE A 6 22.35 14.62 9.91
N GLY A 7 22.71 13.69 9.01
CA GLY A 7 22.04 12.39 8.90
C GLY A 7 20.65 12.43 8.25
N PHE A 8 20.20 13.60 7.78
CA PHE A 8 18.85 13.81 7.24
C PHE A 8 18.84 14.85 6.12
N CYS A 9 17.81 14.82 5.28
CA CYS A 9 17.46 15.92 4.39
C CYS A 9 15.94 15.92 4.13
N SER A 10 15.38 17.06 3.73
CA SER A 10 14.00 17.10 3.27
C SER A 10 13.82 16.19 2.04
N GLY A 11 12.78 15.35 2.05
CA GLY A 11 12.54 14.39 0.98
C GLY A 11 13.44 13.15 1.02
N VAL A 12 14.01 12.79 2.18
CA VAL A 12 14.92 11.64 2.34
C VAL A 12 14.29 10.33 1.87
N GLU A 13 12.96 10.20 1.91
CA GLU A 13 12.21 9.04 1.46
C GLU A 13 12.46 8.71 -0.02
N ASN A 14 12.80 9.70 -0.84
CA ASN A 14 13.14 9.48 -2.26
C ASN A 14 14.44 8.68 -2.45
N TYR A 15 15.23 8.50 -1.38
CA TYR A 15 16.42 7.66 -1.34
C TYR A 15 16.21 6.34 -0.59
N SER A 16 14.97 6.02 -0.18
CA SER A 16 14.65 4.87 0.68
C SER A 16 15.24 3.56 0.18
N ARG A 17 15.21 3.30 -1.13
CA ARG A 17 15.82 2.12 -1.74
C ARG A 17 17.32 2.01 -1.48
N VAL A 18 18.06 3.10 -1.71
CA VAL A 18 19.52 3.12 -1.54
C VAL A 18 19.86 2.99 -0.06
N LEU A 19 19.15 3.70 0.81
CA LEU A 19 19.33 3.64 2.26
C LEU A 19 19.03 2.26 2.85
N SER A 20 18.07 1.54 2.27
CA SER A 20 17.71 0.17 2.69
C SER A 20 18.50 -0.93 1.96
N GLY A 21 19.46 -0.58 1.09
CA GLY A 21 20.27 -1.55 0.35
C GLY A 21 19.46 -2.42 -0.62
N ARG A 22 18.27 -1.98 -1.01
CA ARG A 22 17.35 -2.76 -1.86
C ARG A 22 17.74 -2.66 -3.35
N ALA A 23 17.46 -3.73 -4.11
CA ALA A 23 17.66 -3.73 -5.56
C ALA A 23 16.68 -2.77 -6.28
N PRO A 24 17.05 -2.21 -7.45
CA PRO A 24 16.13 -1.46 -8.31
C PRO A 24 14.85 -2.27 -8.61
N GLY A 25 13.68 -1.61 -8.56
CA GLY A 25 12.38 -2.24 -8.83
C GLY A 25 11.82 -3.13 -7.71
N SER A 26 12.61 -3.43 -6.68
CA SER A 26 12.17 -4.27 -5.57
C SER A 26 11.01 -3.66 -4.78
N THR A 27 10.22 -4.53 -4.15
CA THR A 27 9.08 -4.12 -3.32
C THR A 27 9.56 -3.28 -2.12
N PRO A 28 8.95 -2.10 -1.88
CA PRO A 28 9.31 -1.26 -0.75
C PRO A 28 8.84 -1.87 0.58
N TYR A 29 9.56 -1.53 1.65
CA TYR A 29 9.05 -1.74 3.00
C TYR A 29 7.87 -0.81 3.26
N THR A 30 6.83 -1.34 3.89
CA THR A 30 5.61 -0.65 4.26
C THR A 30 5.24 -0.99 5.69
N LEU A 31 4.16 -0.39 6.21
CA LEU A 31 3.64 -0.73 7.54
C LEU A 31 3.37 -2.23 7.70
N MET A 32 2.96 -2.92 6.63
CA MET A 32 2.66 -4.35 6.65
C MET A 32 3.86 -5.22 7.03
N ASP A 33 5.08 -4.74 6.77
CA ASP A 33 6.32 -5.46 7.09
C ASP A 33 6.69 -5.42 8.58
N TYR A 34 6.05 -4.54 9.35
CA TYR A 34 6.28 -4.37 10.79
C TYR A 34 5.30 -5.17 11.64
N PHE A 35 4.25 -5.73 11.04
CA PHE A 35 3.33 -6.61 11.74
C PHE A 35 3.90 -8.04 11.86
N PRO A 36 3.55 -8.77 12.93
CA PRO A 36 3.74 -10.22 12.99
C PRO A 36 3.11 -10.91 11.78
N LYS A 37 3.62 -12.08 11.37
CA LYS A 37 3.15 -12.79 10.16
C LYS A 37 1.67 -13.20 10.22
N ASP A 38 1.11 -13.28 11.41
CA ASP A 38 -0.25 -13.73 11.72
C ASP A 38 -1.23 -12.59 12.04
N TYR A 39 -0.88 -11.35 11.68
CA TYR A 39 -1.79 -10.23 11.83
C TYR A 39 -3.07 -10.40 11.00
N ILE A 40 -4.14 -9.76 11.46
CA ILE A 40 -5.44 -9.71 10.77
C ILE A 40 -5.62 -8.32 10.18
N MET A 41 -5.96 -8.27 8.90
CA MET A 41 -6.29 -7.05 8.18
C MET A 41 -7.81 -6.85 8.11
N PHE A 42 -8.29 -5.66 8.46
CA PHE A 42 -9.66 -5.23 8.15
C PHE A 42 -9.61 -4.22 7.02
N ILE A 43 -10.47 -4.40 6.03
CA ILE A 43 -10.65 -3.46 4.92
C ILE A 43 -12.08 -2.94 5.01
N ASP A 44 -12.22 -1.76 5.60
CA ASP A 44 -13.49 -1.05 5.66
C ASP A 44 -13.87 -0.44 4.32
N GLU A 45 -15.17 -0.32 4.07
CA GLU A 45 -15.78 0.02 2.79
C GLU A 45 -15.05 -0.63 1.61
N SER A 46 -14.89 -1.96 1.70
CA SER A 46 -13.97 -2.72 0.83
C SER A 46 -14.25 -2.50 -0.66
N HIS A 47 -15.52 -2.29 -1.00
CA HIS A 47 -15.97 -2.05 -2.37
C HIS A 47 -15.38 -0.77 -2.99
N VAL A 48 -14.91 0.17 -2.16
CA VAL A 48 -14.16 1.38 -2.56
C VAL A 48 -12.67 1.21 -2.29
N THR A 49 -12.31 0.74 -1.10
CA THR A 49 -10.92 0.68 -0.63
C THR A 49 -10.07 -0.26 -1.49
N VAL A 50 -10.62 -1.40 -1.93
CA VAL A 50 -9.88 -2.36 -2.78
C VAL A 50 -9.53 -1.74 -4.15
N PRO A 51 -10.48 -1.16 -4.92
CA PRO A 51 -10.15 -0.41 -6.12
C PRO A 51 -9.13 0.71 -5.90
N GLN A 52 -9.24 1.44 -4.78
CA GLN A 52 -8.29 2.50 -4.44
C GLN A 52 -6.87 1.96 -4.30
N VAL A 53 -6.67 0.92 -3.47
CA VAL A 53 -5.36 0.27 -3.28
C VAL A 53 -4.80 -0.21 -4.62
N ARG A 54 -5.64 -0.79 -5.49
CA ARG A 54 -5.24 -1.23 -6.83
C ARG A 54 -4.73 -0.09 -7.72
N GLY A 55 -5.33 1.10 -7.63
CA GLY A 55 -4.97 2.27 -8.43
C GLY A 55 -3.74 3.03 -7.95
N MET A 56 -3.33 2.87 -6.69
CA MET A 56 -2.30 3.71 -6.06
C MET A 56 -0.95 3.68 -6.79
N SER A 57 -0.45 2.49 -7.15
CA SER A 57 0.86 2.36 -7.80
C SER A 57 0.90 3.07 -9.17
N GLY A 58 -0.19 3.02 -9.94
CA GLY A 58 -0.26 3.67 -11.25
C GLY A 58 -0.35 5.20 -11.14
N GLY A 59 -1.13 5.69 -10.18
CA GLY A 59 -1.24 7.12 -9.89
C GLY A 59 0.08 7.73 -9.40
N ASP A 60 0.76 7.05 -8.48
CA ASP A 60 2.07 7.50 -7.98
C ASP A 60 3.15 7.50 -9.07
N TYR A 61 3.20 6.44 -9.89
CA TYR A 61 4.13 6.36 -11.02
C TYR A 61 3.96 7.54 -11.98
N SER A 62 2.72 7.83 -12.38
CA SER A 62 2.40 8.92 -13.31
C SER A 62 2.88 10.29 -12.79
N ARG A 63 2.68 10.55 -11.49
CA ARG A 63 3.10 11.79 -10.85
C ARG A 63 4.63 11.90 -10.75
N LYS A 64 5.32 10.81 -10.38
CA LYS A 64 6.78 10.80 -10.27
C LYS A 64 7.49 10.86 -11.61
N LYS A 65 6.89 10.30 -12.65
CA LYS A 65 7.45 10.31 -14.00
C LYS A 65 7.83 11.71 -14.44
N ASN A 66 6.93 12.67 -14.28
CA ASN A 66 7.22 14.07 -14.62
C ASN A 66 8.41 14.63 -13.82
N LEU A 67 8.49 14.39 -12.50
CA LEU A 67 9.59 14.88 -11.68
C LEU A 67 10.95 14.31 -12.13
N ILE A 68 10.97 13.06 -12.58
CA ILE A 68 12.20 12.39 -13.01
C ILE A 68 12.58 12.82 -14.43
N ASP A 69 11.61 12.88 -15.34
CA ASP A 69 11.82 13.29 -16.73
C ASP A 69 12.36 14.73 -16.83
N TYR A 70 11.90 15.63 -15.96
CA TYR A 70 12.39 17.01 -15.87
C TYR A 70 13.60 17.19 -14.93
N GLY A 71 14.20 16.11 -14.42
CA GLY A 71 15.45 16.16 -13.65
C GLY A 71 15.34 16.64 -12.20
N PHE A 72 14.12 16.79 -11.64
CA PHE A 72 13.92 17.15 -10.25
C PHE A 72 14.23 16.01 -9.26
N ARG A 73 14.17 14.75 -9.72
CA ARG A 73 14.46 13.56 -8.91
C ARG A 73 15.27 12.54 -9.70
N LEU A 74 16.09 11.76 -9.00
CA LEU A 74 16.82 10.63 -9.57
C LEU A 74 15.88 9.47 -9.91
N PRO A 75 16.24 8.59 -10.87
CA PRO A 75 15.44 7.40 -11.21
C PRO A 75 15.15 6.47 -10.01
N SER A 76 16.01 6.45 -8.99
CA SER A 76 15.79 5.65 -7.77
C SER A 76 14.55 6.08 -6.98
N ALA A 77 14.00 7.28 -7.20
CA ALA A 77 12.79 7.75 -6.52
C ALA A 77 11.53 6.97 -6.94
N TYR A 78 11.55 6.27 -8.09
CA TYR A 78 10.49 5.33 -8.47
C TYR A 78 10.32 4.20 -7.46
N ASP A 79 11.40 3.80 -6.77
CA ASP A 79 11.40 2.66 -5.85
C ASP A 79 10.87 2.99 -4.45
N ASN A 80 10.52 4.27 -4.20
CA ASN A 80 9.82 4.74 -3.00
C ASN A 80 8.30 4.87 -3.24
N ARG A 81 7.63 3.80 -3.63
CA ARG A 81 6.27 3.82 -4.18
C ARG A 81 5.25 3.07 -3.30
N PRO A 82 3.94 3.23 -3.54
CA PRO A 82 2.95 2.28 -3.06
C PRO A 82 3.22 0.86 -3.59
N LEU A 83 2.67 -0.13 -2.88
CA LEU A 83 2.66 -1.51 -3.37
C LEU A 83 1.84 -1.60 -4.66
N ARG A 84 2.30 -2.46 -5.58
CA ARG A 84 1.45 -2.95 -6.64
C ARG A 84 0.41 -3.91 -6.04
N PHE A 85 -0.70 -4.12 -6.75
CA PHE A 85 -1.82 -4.87 -6.20
C PHE A 85 -1.50 -6.34 -5.93
N ASP A 86 -0.63 -6.94 -6.74
CA ASP A 86 0.00 -8.26 -6.51
C ASP A 86 0.84 -8.26 -5.23
N GLU A 87 1.76 -7.30 -5.06
CA GLU A 87 2.60 -7.18 -3.86
C GLU A 87 1.76 -6.98 -2.58
N PHE A 88 0.65 -6.24 -2.67
CA PHE A 88 -0.31 -6.09 -1.56
C PHE A 88 -1.00 -7.42 -1.23
N ASN A 89 -1.44 -8.17 -2.24
CA ASN A 89 -2.11 -9.46 -2.05
C ASN A 89 -1.18 -10.50 -1.43
N ASP A 90 0.11 -10.47 -1.75
CA ASP A 90 1.11 -11.36 -1.15
C ASP A 90 1.35 -11.04 0.34
N LYS A 91 1.17 -9.77 0.74
CA LYS A 91 1.46 -9.30 2.11
C LYS A 91 0.23 -9.25 3.03
N ARG A 92 -1.00 -9.22 2.52
CA ARG A 92 -2.22 -8.90 3.32
C ARG A 92 -2.65 -9.93 4.36
N GLY A 93 -2.12 -11.15 4.31
CA GLY A 93 -2.44 -12.21 5.28
C GLY A 93 -3.92 -12.56 5.34
N GLN A 94 -4.43 -12.86 6.55
CA GLN A 94 -5.85 -13.05 6.78
C GLN A 94 -6.57 -11.69 6.74
N THR A 95 -7.58 -11.58 5.87
CA THR A 95 -8.28 -10.31 5.62
C THR A 95 -9.77 -10.46 5.84
N ILE A 96 -10.37 -9.52 6.55
CA ILE A 96 -11.82 -9.35 6.72
C ILE A 96 -12.23 -8.12 5.91
N TYR A 97 -13.05 -8.34 4.89
CA TYR A 97 -13.64 -7.29 4.08
C TYR A 97 -14.95 -6.84 4.73
N VAL A 98 -15.07 -5.55 5.01
CA VAL A 98 -16.27 -4.95 5.62
C VAL A 98 -16.89 -4.02 4.58
N SER A 99 -18.13 -4.31 4.20
CA SER A 99 -18.88 -3.52 3.22
C SER A 99 -20.36 -3.90 3.26
N ALA A 100 -21.25 -2.91 3.18
CA ALA A 100 -22.68 -3.16 2.95
C ALA A 100 -22.97 -3.64 1.52
N THR A 101 -22.08 -3.31 0.57
CA THR A 101 -22.21 -3.60 -0.86
C THR A 101 -20.90 -4.19 -1.40
N PRO A 102 -20.48 -5.41 -0.98
CA PRO A 102 -19.22 -6.00 -1.44
C PRO A 102 -19.22 -6.23 -2.95
N ASN A 103 -18.10 -5.98 -3.63
CA ASN A 103 -17.95 -6.26 -5.05
C ASN A 103 -17.65 -7.75 -5.29
N GLU A 104 -17.63 -8.15 -6.55
CA GLU A 104 -17.29 -9.52 -6.95
C GLU A 104 -15.87 -9.93 -6.55
N TYR A 105 -14.95 -8.98 -6.38
CA TYR A 105 -13.59 -9.29 -5.93
C TYR A 105 -13.59 -9.94 -4.54
N GLU A 106 -14.20 -9.29 -3.56
CA GLU A 106 -14.24 -9.78 -2.18
C GLU A 106 -15.10 -11.03 -2.08
N LYS A 107 -16.25 -11.08 -2.78
CA LYS A 107 -17.13 -12.25 -2.77
C LYS A 107 -16.43 -13.51 -3.28
N ASN A 108 -15.71 -13.42 -4.40
CA ASN A 108 -15.04 -14.57 -5.02
C ASN A 108 -13.81 -15.05 -4.22
N LEU A 109 -13.16 -14.15 -3.47
CA LEU A 109 -12.01 -14.48 -2.62
C LEU A 109 -12.40 -14.99 -1.23
N SER A 110 -13.59 -14.64 -0.75
CA SER A 110 -14.02 -14.94 0.61
C SER A 110 -14.41 -16.41 0.77
N LYS A 111 -13.83 -17.08 1.76
CA LYS A 111 -14.25 -18.44 2.15
C LYS A 111 -15.62 -18.48 2.81
N GLN A 112 -16.01 -17.38 3.45
CA GLN A 112 -17.27 -17.22 4.15
C GLN A 112 -17.73 -15.77 4.04
N ILE A 113 -19.02 -15.58 3.82
CA ILE A 113 -19.70 -14.28 3.86
C ILE A 113 -20.56 -14.27 5.12
N VAL A 114 -20.44 -13.20 5.92
CA VAL A 114 -21.19 -13.02 7.17
C VAL A 114 -21.98 -11.71 7.06
N GLU A 115 -23.28 -11.76 7.36
CA GLU A 115 -24.18 -10.62 7.25
C GLU A 115 -24.58 -10.12 8.65
N GLN A 116 -24.50 -8.80 8.87
CA GLN A 116 -25.02 -8.12 10.04
C GLN A 116 -26.07 -7.09 9.60
N ILE A 117 -27.32 -7.53 9.50
CA ILE A 117 -28.45 -6.70 9.04
C ILE A 117 -29.17 -6.05 10.22
N ILE A 118 -29.29 -6.79 11.34
CA ILE A 118 -29.98 -6.31 12.53
C ILE A 118 -29.11 -5.27 13.23
N ARG A 119 -29.67 -4.08 13.44
CA ARG A 119 -29.03 -3.02 14.21
C ARG A 119 -29.25 -3.27 15.70
N PRO A 120 -28.30 -2.91 16.59
CA PRO A 120 -28.53 -2.94 18.03
C PRO A 120 -29.76 -2.11 18.39
N THR A 121 -30.77 -2.74 19.00
CA THR A 121 -32.05 -2.09 19.32
C THR A 121 -32.06 -1.36 20.66
N GLY A 122 -30.98 -1.45 21.45
CA GLY A 122 -30.85 -0.78 22.75
C GLY A 122 -31.91 -1.18 23.79
N LEU A 123 -32.71 -2.22 23.52
CA LEU A 123 -33.67 -2.86 24.42
C LEU A 123 -33.02 -4.07 25.08
#